data_AF-A0A923BKB9-F1
#
_entry.id   AF-A0A923BKB9-F1
#
_cell.length_a   1.000
_cell.length_b   1.000
_cell.length_c   1.000
_cell.angle_alpha   90.00
_cell.angle_beta   90.00
_cell.angle_gamma   90.00
#
_symmetry.space_group_name_H-M   'P 1'
#
loop_
_entity.id
_entity.type
_entity.pdbx_description
1 polymer ?
#
loop_
_entity_poly.entity_id
_entity_poly.type
_entity_poly.pdbx_seq_one_letter_code
_entity_poly.pdbx_strand_id
1 'polypeptide(L)'
;MPTLLPPITTPRYFAEFVVTRSWQEIGLHVRRLHSATFLGFTGRGEKSCLRFEFCGHDFCIHEADRIFTISVDDRSCPEALIRNVQRHFANLLAPNDLGTHYGPPTGG
;
A
#
# COMPACT_ATOMS: atom_id res chain seq x y z
N MET A 1 -2.94 25.21 -28.02
CA MET A 1 -3.83 24.45 -27.12
C MET A 1 -3.12 24.31 -25.79
N PRO A 2 -3.64 24.84 -24.67
CA PRO A 2 -3.03 24.63 -23.38
C PRO A 2 -3.23 23.17 -22.97
N THR A 3 -2.13 22.44 -22.81
CA THR A 3 -2.11 21.10 -22.24
C THR A 3 -2.60 21.24 -20.80
N LEU A 4 -3.85 20.84 -20.54
CA LEU A 4 -4.35 20.65 -19.18
C LEU A 4 -3.46 19.60 -18.52
N LEU A 5 -2.54 20.07 -17.68
CA LEU A 5 -1.88 19.19 -16.73
C LEU A 5 -3.00 18.47 -15.97
N PRO A 6 -2.96 17.13 -15.85
CA PRO A 6 -3.92 16.45 -14.99
C PRO A 6 -3.83 17.09 -13.60
N PRO A 7 -4.96 17.22 -12.88
CA PRO A 7 -4.95 17.73 -11.53
C PRO A 7 -3.88 16.97 -10.75
N ILE A 8 -3.01 17.70 -10.03
CA ILE A 8 -1.98 17.09 -9.19
C ILE A 8 -2.70 16.41 -8.04
N THR A 9 -3.08 15.14 -8.24
CA THR A 9 -3.61 14.28 -7.20
C THR A 9 -2.47 14.02 -6.24
N THR A 10 -2.61 14.52 -5.02
CA THR A 10 -1.68 14.19 -3.94
C THR A 10 -2.01 12.78 -3.49
N PRO A 11 -1.09 11.81 -3.59
CA PRO A 11 -1.35 10.46 -3.16
C PRO A 11 -1.64 10.44 -1.66
N ARG A 12 -2.71 9.73 -1.26
CA ARG A 12 -3.06 9.53 0.15
C ARG A 12 -2.40 8.24 0.62
N TYR A 13 -1.35 8.38 1.45
CA TYR A 13 -0.72 7.26 2.14
C TYR A 13 -1.57 6.84 3.33
N PHE A 14 -1.72 5.53 3.55
CA PHE A 14 -2.61 5.03 4.61
C PHE A 14 -2.11 3.75 5.30
N ALA A 15 -1.03 3.15 4.83
CA ALA A 15 -0.41 2.00 5.47
C ALA A 15 1.10 2.01 5.22
N GLU A 16 1.86 1.67 6.25
CA GLU A 16 3.31 1.49 6.22
C GLU A 16 3.66 0.14 6.84
N PHE A 17 4.64 -0.56 6.27
CA PHE A 17 5.06 -1.86 6.77
C PHE A 17 6.52 -2.17 6.50
N VAL A 18 7.17 -2.84 7.45
CA VAL A 18 8.56 -3.28 7.29
C VAL A 18 8.64 -4.37 6.21
N VAL A 19 9.61 -4.23 5.30
CA VAL A 19 9.94 -5.20 4.27
C VAL A 19 10.36 -6.51 4.93
N THR A 20 9.44 -7.48 4.96
CA THR A 20 9.69 -8.86 5.37
C THR A 20 9.58 -9.84 4.20
N ARG A 21 9.15 -9.34 3.04
CA ARG A 21 8.75 -10.12 1.86
C ARG A 21 9.30 -9.48 0.59
N SER A 22 9.55 -10.32 -0.42
CA SER A 22 9.96 -9.87 -1.74
C SER A 22 8.80 -9.23 -2.52
N TRP A 23 9.13 -8.38 -3.49
CA TRP A 23 8.16 -7.82 -4.43
C TRP A 23 7.31 -8.86 -5.15
N GLN A 24 7.87 -10.05 -5.43
CA GLN A 24 7.13 -11.16 -6.02
C GLN A 24 6.05 -11.70 -5.08
N GLU A 25 6.37 -11.88 -3.79
CA GLU A 25 5.39 -12.31 -2.78
C GLU A 25 4.26 -11.28 -2.61
N ILE A 26 4.59 -9.99 -2.66
CA ILE A 26 3.59 -8.91 -2.59
C ILE A 26 2.70 -8.93 -3.82
N GLY A 27 3.27 -9.07 -5.02
CA GLY A 27 2.49 -9.19 -6.26
C GLY A 27 1.55 -10.40 -6.23
N LEU A 28 2.02 -11.54 -5.72
CA LEU A 28 1.17 -12.72 -5.52
C LEU A 28 0.05 -12.45 -4.49
N HIS A 29 0.34 -11.71 -3.43
CA HIS A 29 -0.65 -11.37 -2.40
C HIS A 29 -1.70 -10.38 -2.90
N VAL A 30 -1.32 -9.42 -3.73
CA VAL A 30 -2.26 -8.52 -4.43
C VAL A 30 -3.24 -9.34 -5.26
N ARG A 31 -2.77 -10.35 -6.00
CA ARG A 31 -3.63 -11.23 -6.82
C ARG A 31 -4.60 -12.07 -5.99
N ARG A 32 -4.40 -12.20 -4.67
CA ARG A 32 -5.35 -12.85 -3.75
C ARG A 32 -6.43 -11.91 -3.26
N LEU A 33 -6.29 -10.60 -3.44
CA LEU A 33 -7.34 -9.65 -3.15
C LEU A 33 -8.43 -9.80 -4.22
N HIS A 34 -9.59 -10.30 -3.80
CA HIS A 34 -10.72 -10.52 -4.70
C HIS A 34 -11.11 -9.20 -5.37
N SER A 35 -11.29 -9.18 -6.71
CA SER A 35 -11.55 -7.96 -7.50
C SER A 35 -10.39 -6.96 -7.58
N ALA A 36 -9.16 -7.35 -7.22
CA ALA A 36 -7.96 -6.58 -7.52
C ALA A 36 -7.32 -7.02 -8.84
N THR A 37 -6.93 -6.05 -9.66
CA THR A 37 -6.19 -6.26 -10.91
C THR A 37 -4.77 -5.76 -10.71
N PHE A 38 -3.79 -6.66 -10.80
CA PHE A 38 -2.38 -6.28 -10.79
C PHE A 38 -2.02 -5.59 -12.11
N LEU A 39 -1.59 -4.33 -12.04
CA LEU A 39 -1.27 -3.50 -13.21
C LEU A 39 0.22 -3.54 -13.58
N GLY A 40 1.08 -3.94 -12.64
CA GLY A 40 2.53 -4.05 -12.86
C GLY A 40 3.36 -3.15 -11.96
N PHE A 41 4.66 -3.12 -12.24
CA PHE A 41 5.60 -2.21 -11.61
C PHE A 41 5.76 -0.97 -12.48
N THR A 42 5.66 0.21 -11.88
CA THR A 42 5.85 1.48 -12.57
C THR A 42 6.85 2.34 -11.82
N GLY A 43 7.56 3.23 -12.54
CA GLY A 43 8.57 4.11 -11.97
C GLY A 43 10.00 3.77 -12.37
N ARG A 44 10.96 4.63 -11.98
CA ARG A 44 12.40 4.42 -12.09
C ARG A 44 13.04 4.81 -10.76
N GLY A 45 13.97 4.00 -10.25
CA GLY A 45 14.71 4.28 -9.02
C GLY A 45 13.80 4.33 -7.79
N GLU A 46 13.95 5.37 -6.97
CA GLU A 46 13.23 5.59 -5.71
C GLU A 46 11.71 5.85 -5.87
N LYS A 47 11.23 5.96 -7.12
CA LYS A 47 9.79 6.11 -7.44
C LYS A 47 9.17 4.82 -7.95
N SER A 48 9.84 3.69 -7.77
CA SER A 48 9.32 2.38 -8.16
C SER A 48 8.15 2.02 -7.25
N CYS A 49 6.99 1.79 -7.86
CA CYS A 49 5.80 1.36 -7.15
C CYS A 49 5.13 0.17 -7.85
N LEU A 50 4.56 -0.72 -7.05
CA LEU A 50 3.69 -1.79 -7.51
C LEU A 50 2.27 -1.22 -7.61
N ARG A 51 1.71 -1.22 -8.81
CA ARG A 51 0.36 -0.71 -9.07
C ARG A 51 -0.66 -1.83 -9.15
N PHE A 52 -1.81 -1.60 -8.55
CA PHE A 52 -2.98 -2.45 -8.67
C PHE A 52 -4.26 -1.63 -8.61
N GLU A 53 -5.26 -2.04 -9.39
CA GLU A 53 -6.60 -1.50 -9.31
C GLU A 53 -7.41 -2.34 -8.33
N PHE A 54 -8.22 -1.70 -7.49
CA PHE A 54 -9.19 -2.39 -6.65
C PHE A 54 -10.49 -1.58 -6.60
N CYS A 55 -11.59 -2.20 -7.05
CA CYS A 55 -12.91 -1.55 -7.17
C CYS A 55 -12.89 -0.24 -7.97
N GLY A 56 -12.08 -0.15 -9.05
CA GLY A 56 -11.99 1.03 -9.89
C GLY A 56 -11.08 2.15 -9.35
N HIS A 57 -10.33 1.90 -8.28
CA HIS A 57 -9.36 2.84 -7.72
C HIS A 57 -7.93 2.32 -7.86
N ASP A 58 -7.02 3.19 -8.27
CA ASP A 58 -5.59 2.90 -8.42
C ASP A 58 -4.84 3.01 -7.09
N PHE A 59 -4.26 1.90 -6.66
CA PHE A 59 -3.37 1.83 -5.51
C PHE A 59 -1.93 1.60 -5.96
N CYS A 60 -1.01 2.17 -5.18
CA CYS A 60 0.43 2.06 -5.37
C CYS A 60 1.07 1.58 -4.07
N ILE A 61 1.95 0.60 -4.15
CA ILE A 61 2.83 0.19 -3.06
C ILE A 61 4.24 0.67 -3.38
N HIS A 62 4.78 1.56 -2.56
CA HIS A 62 6.13 2.12 -2.68
C HIS A 62 7.05 1.38 -1.72
N GLU A 63 8.36 1.34 -1.99
CA GLU A 63 9.38 0.87 -1.05
C GLU A 63 10.42 1.96 -0.84
N ALA A 64 10.69 2.31 0.42
CA ALA A 64 11.76 3.20 0.83
C ALA A 64 12.34 2.72 2.17
N ASP A 65 13.67 2.65 2.30
CA ASP A 65 14.35 2.30 3.56
C ASP A 65 13.84 1.03 4.26
N ARG A 66 13.53 -0.02 3.48
CA ARG A 66 12.91 -1.26 3.97
C ARG A 66 11.52 -1.07 4.59
N ILE A 67 10.81 -0.03 4.17
CA ILE A 67 9.42 0.22 4.50
C ILE A 67 8.63 0.26 3.19
N PHE A 68 7.61 -0.58 3.11
CA PHE A 68 6.60 -0.47 2.08
C PHE A 68 5.47 0.45 2.53
N THR A 69 5.06 1.36 1.66
CA THR A 69 3.95 2.27 1.93
C THR A 69 2.88 2.11 0.87
N ILE A 70 1.61 1.95 1.27
CA ILE A 70 0.49 1.91 0.33
C ILE A 70 -0.14 3.29 0.25
N SER A 71 -0.34 3.75 -0.99
CA SER A 71 -1.08 4.95 -1.32
C SER A 71 -2.21 4.68 -2.30
N VAL A 72 -3.19 5.58 -2.31
CA VAL A 72 -4.20 5.68 -3.37
C VAL A 72 -4.09 7.05 -4.02
N ASP A 73 -4.09 7.10 -5.35
CA ASP A 73 -4.00 8.36 -6.12
C ASP A 73 -5.37 8.96 -6.44
N ASP A 74 -6.44 8.41 -5.86
CA ASP A 74 -7.80 8.90 -6.01
C ASP A 74 -8.35 9.41 -4.67
N ARG A 75 -8.73 10.70 -4.65
CA ARG A 75 -9.34 11.35 -3.47
C ARG A 75 -10.77 10.91 -3.23
N SER A 76 -11.43 10.36 -4.26
CA SER A 76 -12.79 9.85 -4.17
C SER A 76 -12.84 8.44 -3.57
N CYS A 77 -11.67 7.83 -3.31
CA CYS A 77 -11.58 6.49 -2.76
C CYS A 77 -12.21 6.44 -1.35
N PRO A 78 -13.30 5.67 -1.18
CA PRO A 78 -13.99 5.57 0.09
C PRO A 78 -13.10 4.91 1.14
N GLU A 79 -13.16 5.41 2.38
CA GLU A 79 -12.36 4.90 3.49
C GLU A 79 -12.64 3.41 3.81
N ALA A 80 -13.81 2.90 3.43
CA ALA A 80 -14.12 1.48 3.53
C ALA A 80 -13.22 0.62 2.63
N LEU A 81 -12.92 1.06 1.40
CA LEU A 81 -12.00 0.36 0.50
C LEU A 81 -10.57 0.46 1.01
N ILE A 82 -10.15 1.63 1.49
CA ILE A 82 -8.84 1.83 2.13
C ILE A 82 -8.66 0.84 3.30
N ARG A 83 -9.66 0.73 4.18
CA ARG A 83 -9.64 -0.24 5.29
C ARG A 83 -9.61 -1.70 4.84
N ASN A 84 -10.29 -2.04 3.74
CA ASN A 84 -10.26 -3.39 3.20
C ASN A 84 -8.87 -3.75 2.65
N VAL A 85 -8.25 -2.84 1.89
CA VAL A 85 -6.87 -3.00 1.42
C VAL A 85 -5.95 -3.13 2.63
N GLN A 86 -6.02 -2.21 3.60
CA GLN A 86 -5.21 -2.25 4.81
C GLN A 86 -5.35 -3.59 5.56
N ARG A 87 -6.58 -4.10 5.73
CA ARG A 87 -6.84 -5.40 6.39
C ARG A 87 -6.29 -6.59 5.58
N HIS A 88 -6.42 -6.55 4.26
CA HIS A 88 -5.89 -7.61 3.39
C HIS A 88 -4.37 -7.70 3.49
N PHE A 89 -3.70 -6.55 3.49
CA PHE A 89 -2.25 -6.48 3.65
C PHE A 89 -1.81 -6.69 5.10
N ALA A 90 -2.64 -6.41 6.11
CA ALA A 90 -2.33 -6.70 7.51
C ALA A 90 -2.02 -8.18 7.76
N ASN A 91 -2.61 -9.11 6.99
CA ASN A 91 -2.29 -10.53 7.08
C ASN A 91 -0.91 -10.88 6.51
N LEU A 92 -0.39 -10.08 5.56
CA LEU A 92 1.01 -10.16 5.13
C LEU A 92 1.96 -9.71 6.24
N LEU A 93 1.45 -8.89 7.17
CA LEU A 93 2.16 -8.26 8.29
C LEU A 93 2.02 -9.00 9.60
N ALA A 94 1.21 -10.06 9.68
CA ALA A 94 1.20 -10.87 10.88
C ALA A 94 2.63 -11.40 11.05
N PRO A 95 3.38 -10.92 12.06
CA PRO A 95 4.61 -11.59 12.40
C PRO A 95 4.16 -13.01 12.73
N ASN A 96 4.84 -14.02 12.20
CA ASN A 96 5.01 -15.18 13.07
C ASN A 96 5.67 -14.61 14.33
N ASP A 97 4.87 -14.46 15.39
CA ASP A 97 5.29 -14.29 16.77
C ASP A 97 6.62 -13.51 16.95
N LEU A 98 6.55 -12.18 16.97
CA LEU A 98 7.50 -11.41 17.76
C LEU A 98 6.71 -10.82 18.90
N GLY A 99 6.78 -11.54 20.02
CA GLY A 99 6.08 -11.26 21.26
C GLY A 99 6.09 -9.79 21.64
N THR A 100 5.02 -9.41 22.33
CA THR A 100 5.04 -8.55 23.52
C THR A 100 6.05 -7.39 23.47
N HIS A 101 5.59 -6.17 23.16
CA HIS A 101 5.90 -4.94 23.92
C HIS A 101 5.54 -3.69 23.10
N TYR A 102 4.25 -3.36 23.03
CA TYR A 102 3.82 -1.97 22.95
C TYR A 102 2.72 -1.75 23.98
N GLY A 103 3.13 -1.68 25.25
CA GLY A 103 2.39 -0.99 26.30
C GLY A 103 3.16 0.28 26.66
N PRO A 104 2.51 1.43 26.86
CA PRO A 104 3.21 2.65 27.26
C PRO A 104 3.86 2.46 28.63
N PRO A 105 5.00 3.13 28.94
CA PRO A 105 5.48 3.20 30.31
C PRO A 105 4.41 3.92 31.13
N THR A 106 3.66 3.16 31.93
CA THR A 106 2.75 3.74 32.92
C THR A 106 3.64 4.15 34.09
N GLY A 107 3.69 5.45 34.36
CA GLY A 107 4.50 6.02 35.43
C GLY A 107 4.18 5.44 36.80
N GLY A 108 5.21 5.41 37.65
CA GLY A 108 5.20 5.12 39.08
C GLY A 108 6.49 5.63 39.68
#